data_AF-A0A2N2TIY3-F1
#
_entry.id   AF-A0A2N2TIY3-F1
#
_cell.length_a   1.000
_cell.length_b   1.000
_cell.length_c   1.000
_cell.angle_alpha   90.00
_cell.angle_beta   90.00
_cell.angle_gamma   90.00
#
_symmetry.space_group_name_H-M   'P 1'
#
loop_
_entity.id
_entity.type
_entity.pdbx_description
1 polymer ?
#
loop_
_entity_poly.entity_id
_entity_poly.type
_entity_poly.pdbx_seq_one_letter_code
_entity_poly.pdbx_strand_id
1 'polypeptide(L)'
;MSGALGWWRGPRPLAERFRKAMGDTPLSHLRTVRMQKAMHLLAETERPLDQVAEEVGYSDAFGFSKVFKREIGLSPRDFRRRDAQDRQSEWRIQTG
;
A
#
# COMPACT_ATOMS: atom_id res chain seq x y z
N MET A 1 6.57 45.89 20.62
CA MET A 1 5.42 44.94 20.58
C MET A 1 5.86 43.70 19.81
N SER A 2 6.30 42.71 20.58
CA SER A 2 7.04 41.53 20.15
C SER A 2 6.18 40.50 19.40
N GLY A 3 6.76 39.82 18.41
CA GLY A 3 6.44 38.40 18.15
C GLY A 3 5.56 38.04 16.94
N ALA A 4 5.89 38.47 15.71
CA ALA A 4 5.52 37.69 14.53
C ALA A 4 6.53 36.54 14.37
N LEU A 5 6.39 35.49 15.19
CA LEU A 5 7.18 34.27 15.03
C LEU A 5 6.79 33.61 13.69
N GLY A 6 7.72 33.65 12.74
CA GLY A 6 7.64 32.97 11.43
C GLY A 6 7.60 31.45 11.53
N TRP A 7 6.50 30.92 12.06
CA TRP A 7 6.11 29.52 11.94
C TRP A 7 5.20 29.35 10.73
N TRP A 8 5.78 29.27 9.52
CA TRP A 8 5.23 28.40 8.47
C TRP A 8 6.29 28.15 7.39
N ARG A 9 7.23 27.25 7.69
CA ARG A 9 8.02 26.58 6.66
C ARG A 9 7.04 25.81 5.75
N GLY A 10 6.71 26.36 4.59
CA GLY A 10 5.93 25.64 3.58
C GLY A 10 6.84 24.81 2.66
N PRO A 11 6.76 23.48 2.61
CA PRO A 11 7.52 22.70 1.64
C PRO A 11 6.68 22.55 0.37
N ARG A 12 6.72 23.51 -0.55
CA ARG A 12 6.00 23.40 -1.85
C ARG A 12 6.80 23.56 -3.15
N PRO A 13 8.12 23.30 -3.22
CA PRO A 13 8.75 23.04 -4.52
C PRO A 13 8.52 21.60 -5.01
N LEU A 14 8.72 20.60 -4.13
CA LEU A 14 8.79 19.19 -4.55
C LEU A 14 7.41 18.57 -4.81
N ALA A 15 6.46 18.72 -3.88
CA ALA A 15 5.11 18.16 -4.04
C ALA A 15 4.37 18.79 -5.24
N GLU A 16 4.56 20.08 -5.47
CA GLU A 16 3.97 20.83 -6.58
C GLU A 16 4.56 20.39 -7.94
N ARG A 17 5.90 20.24 -8.02
CA ARG A 17 6.60 19.74 -9.22
C ARG A 17 6.25 18.29 -9.52
N PHE A 18 6.13 17.44 -8.49
CA PHE A 18 5.76 16.03 -8.65
C PHE A 18 4.33 15.90 -9.17
N ARG A 19 3.37 16.66 -8.62
CA ARG A 19 1.99 16.70 -9.10
C ARG A 19 1.90 17.14 -10.55
N LYS A 20 2.68 18.16 -10.95
CA LYS A 20 2.76 18.63 -12.35
C LYS A 20 3.29 17.56 -13.32
N ALA A 21 4.13 16.64 -12.85
CA ALA A 21 4.72 15.58 -13.67
C ALA A 21 3.90 14.28 -13.68
N MET A 22 3.24 13.94 -12.56
CA MET A 22 2.63 12.62 -12.33
C MET A 22 1.10 12.65 -12.13
N GLY A 23 0.48 13.83 -12.05
CA GLY A 23 -0.97 13.99 -11.85
C GLY A 23 -1.48 13.76 -10.42
N ASP A 24 -0.63 13.26 -9.50
CA ASP A 24 -0.96 12.99 -8.09
C ASP A 24 0.16 13.48 -7.14
N THR A 25 -0.11 13.51 -5.84
CA THR A 25 0.86 13.87 -4.81
C THR A 25 1.90 12.76 -4.61
N PRO A 26 3.15 13.10 -4.21
CA PRO A 26 4.20 12.10 -3.92
C PRO A 26 3.76 11.03 -2.92
N LEU A 27 2.96 11.42 -1.92
CA LEU A 27 2.52 10.53 -0.86
C LEU A 27 1.48 9.51 -1.35
N SER A 28 0.59 9.92 -2.25
CA SER A 28 -0.39 9.01 -2.85
C SER A 28 0.30 8.01 -3.79
N HIS A 29 1.25 8.47 -4.60
CA HIS A 29 2.03 7.58 -5.45
C HIS A 29 2.83 6.55 -4.63
N LEU A 30 3.47 6.99 -3.54
CA LEU A 30 4.16 6.08 -2.62
C LEU A 30 3.21 5.06 -2.00
N ARG A 31 1.96 5.45 -1.68
CA ARG A 31 0.93 4.54 -1.19
C ARG A 31 0.61 3.46 -2.23
N THR A 32 0.43 3.83 -3.50
CA THR A 32 0.19 2.87 -4.59
C THR A 32 1.33 1.87 -4.72
N VAL A 33 2.58 2.34 -4.77
CA VAL A 33 3.77 1.46 -4.87
C VAL A 33 3.86 0.51 -3.67
N ARG A 34 3.60 1.00 -2.45
CA ARG A 34 3.57 0.17 -1.24
C ARG A 34 2.49 -0.91 -1.31
N MET A 35 1.30 -0.59 -1.80
CA MET A 35 0.21 -1.55 -1.92
C MET A 35 0.50 -2.61 -3.00
N GLN A 36 1.11 -2.22 -4.13
CA GLN A 36 1.54 -3.19 -5.15
C GLN A 36 2.58 -4.18 -4.59
N LYS A 37 3.59 -3.68 -3.87
CA LYS A 37 4.57 -4.54 -3.20
C LYS A 37 3.90 -5.45 -2.16
N ALA A 38 2.97 -4.92 -1.37
CA ALA A 38 2.24 -5.69 -0.39
C ALA A 38 1.42 -6.83 -1.03
N MET A 39 0.69 -6.56 -2.11
CA MET A 39 -0.06 -7.58 -2.85
C MET A 39 0.85 -8.70 -3.35
N HIS A 40 2.01 -8.34 -3.92
CA HIS A 40 3.00 -9.32 -4.37
C HIS A 40 3.52 -10.20 -3.23
N LEU A 41 3.91 -9.60 -2.09
CA LEU A 41 4.38 -10.35 -0.93
C LEU A 41 3.30 -11.25 -0.34
N LEU A 42 2.04 -10.80 -0.32
CA LEU A 42 0.92 -11.59 0.18
C LEU A 42 0.60 -12.77 -0.74
N ALA A 43 0.72 -12.62 -2.06
CA ALA A 43 0.44 -13.66 -3.04
C ALA A 43 1.57 -14.70 -3.12
N GLU A 44 2.83 -14.26 -3.10
CA GLU A 44 3.99 -15.14 -3.36
C GLU A 44 4.62 -15.73 -2.10
N THR A 45 4.21 -15.28 -0.91
CA THR A 45 4.85 -15.70 0.34
C THR A 45 3.86 -15.95 1.48
N GLU A 46 4.23 -16.87 2.36
CA GLU A 46 3.56 -17.16 3.62
C GLU A 46 4.06 -16.29 4.79
N ARG A 47 4.72 -15.15 4.49
CA ARG A 47 5.30 -14.29 5.54
C ARG A 47 4.23 -13.82 6.53
N PRO A 48 4.52 -13.78 7.83
CA PRO A 48 3.67 -13.13 8.82
C PRO A 48 3.33 -11.67 8.44
N LEU A 49 2.13 -11.21 8.83
CA LEU A 49 1.58 -9.93 8.37
C LEU A 49 2.37 -8.71 8.88
N ASP A 50 2.95 -8.84 10.07
CA ASP A 50 3.89 -7.89 10.67
C ASP A 50 5.16 -7.72 9.81
N GLN A 51 5.74 -8.80 9.30
CA GLN A 51 6.90 -8.73 8.41
C GLN A 51 6.55 -8.05 7.07
N VAL A 52 5.37 -8.36 6.51
CA VAL A 52 4.88 -7.68 5.30
C VAL A 52 4.68 -6.19 5.55
N ALA A 53 4.13 -5.81 6.71
CA ALA A 53 3.93 -4.42 7.09
C ALA A 53 5.25 -3.66 7.20
N GLU A 54 6.24 -4.22 7.89
CA GLU A 54 7.58 -3.65 8.03
C GLU A 54 8.24 -3.43 6.66
N GLU A 55 8.18 -4.45 5.79
CA GLU A 55 8.82 -4.44 4.48
C GLU A 55 8.20 -3.44 3.48
N VAL A 56 6.93 -3.07 3.69
CA VAL A 56 6.24 -2.03 2.91
C VAL A 56 6.18 -0.67 3.65
N GLY A 57 6.89 -0.56 4.77
CA GLY A 57 7.15 0.69 5.49
C GLY A 57 6.05 1.13 6.45
N TYR A 58 5.36 0.19 7.07
CA TYR A 58 4.39 0.41 8.15
C TYR A 58 4.95 -0.12 9.47
N SER A 59 4.73 0.64 10.54
CA SER A 59 5.25 0.32 11.87
C SER A 59 4.56 -0.87 12.53
N ASP A 60 3.33 -1.20 12.10
CA ASP A 60 2.56 -2.29 12.68
C ASP A 60 1.56 -2.91 11.67
N ALA A 61 1.23 -4.18 11.91
CA ALA A 61 0.34 -4.97 11.07
C ALA A 61 -1.12 -4.45 11.06
N PHE A 62 -1.58 -3.82 12.14
CA PHE A 62 -2.97 -3.39 12.26
C PHE A 62 -3.24 -2.12 11.44
N GLY A 63 -2.34 -1.14 11.53
CA GLY A 63 -2.34 0.07 10.71
C GLY A 63 -2.19 -0.27 9.22
N PHE A 64 -1.26 -1.16 8.89
CA PHE A 64 -1.13 -1.70 7.53
C PHE A 64 -2.43 -2.34 7.05
N SER A 65 -3.01 -3.26 7.82
CA SER A 65 -4.24 -3.99 7.44
C SER A 65 -5.42 -3.06 7.17
N LYS A 66 -5.60 -2.00 7.98
CA LYS A 66 -6.62 -0.97 7.75
C LYS A 66 -6.41 -0.23 6.43
N VAL A 67 -5.17 0.19 6.15
CA VAL A 67 -4.85 0.90 4.91
C VAL A 67 -5.02 -0.03 3.71
N PHE A 68 -4.48 -1.24 3.78
CA PHE A 68 -4.60 -2.24 2.72
C PHE A 68 -6.06 -2.52 2.38
N LYS A 69 -6.91 -2.77 3.39
CA LYS A 69 -8.34 -2.98 3.17
C LYS A 69 -9.03 -1.80 2.51
N ARG A 70 -8.66 -0.57 2.88
CA ARG A 70 -9.22 0.63 2.27
C ARG A 70 -8.83 0.78 0.79
N GLU A 71 -7.57 0.51 0.45
CA GLU A 71 -7.07 0.70 -0.92
C GLU A 71 -7.43 -0.48 -1.85
N ILE A 72 -7.45 -1.72 -1.33
CA ILE A 72 -7.62 -2.95 -2.12
C ILE A 72 -9.05 -3.53 -2.01
N GLY A 73 -9.81 -3.13 -1.01
CA GLY A 73 -11.17 -3.62 -0.74
C GLY A 73 -11.24 -4.95 0.02
N LEU A 74 -10.12 -5.67 0.15
CA LEU A 74 -10.00 -6.93 0.89
C LEU A 74 -9.03 -6.79 2.05
N SER A 75 -9.27 -7.52 3.16
CA SER A 75 -8.24 -7.64 4.19
C SER A 75 -7.05 -8.43 3.64
N PRO A 76 -5.81 -8.23 4.16
CA PRO A 76 -4.65 -9.01 3.72
C PRO A 76 -4.87 -10.53 3.81
N ARG A 77 -5.58 -10.98 4.84
CA ARG A 77 -5.93 -12.40 5.04
C ARG A 77 -6.93 -12.90 3.99
N ASP A 78 -7.98 -12.12 3.72
CA ASP A 78 -8.97 -12.49 2.70
C ASP A 78 -8.36 -12.48 1.30
N PHE A 79 -7.44 -11.55 1.04
CA PHE A 79 -6.67 -11.49 -0.20
C PHE A 79 -5.87 -12.79 -0.41
N ARG A 80 -5.09 -13.23 0.59
CA ARG A 80 -4.36 -14.51 0.54
C ARG A 80 -5.27 -15.70 0.27
N ARG A 81 -6.39 -15.79 0.99
CA ARG A 81 -7.33 -16.90 0.83
C ARG A 81 -7.89 -16.94 -0.59
N ARG A 82 -8.27 -15.78 -1.13
CA ARG A 82 -8.80 -15.67 -2.49
C ARG A 82 -7.76 -16.04 -3.53
N ASP A 83 -6.55 -15.50 -3.42
CA ASP A 83 -5.45 -15.81 -4.34
C ASP A 83 -5.14 -17.31 -4.37
N ALA A 84 -5.10 -17.97 -3.21
CA ALA A 84 -4.94 -19.41 -3.12
C ALA A 84 -6.11 -20.19 -3.77
N GLN A 85 -7.35 -19.72 -3.61
CA GLN A 85 -8.54 -20.34 -4.23
C GLN A 85 -8.56 -20.17 -5.76
N ASP A 86 -8.14 -19.00 -6.25
CA ASP A 86 -8.06 -18.69 -7.67
C ASP A 86 -7.01 -19.60 -8.35
N ARG A 87 -5.79 -19.71 -7.79
CA ARG A 87 -4.76 -20.67 -8.23
C ARG A 87 -5.26 -22.12 -8.19
N GLN A 88 -6.03 -22.48 -7.16
CA GLN A 88 -6.67 -23.80 -7.01
C GLN A 88 -7.94 -23.98 -7.85
N SER A 89 -8.35 -23.04 -8.69
CA SER A 89 -9.51 -23.19 -9.57
C SER A 89 -9.13 -23.35 -11.03
N GLU A 90 -7.91 -22.93 -11.39
CA GLU A 90 -7.32 -23.06 -12.73
C GLU A 90 -7.27 -24.52 -13.24
N TRP A 91 -7.25 -25.52 -12.35
CA TRP A 91 -7.26 -26.94 -12.73
C TRP A 91 -8.57 -27.43 -13.36
N ARG A 92 -9.69 -26.71 -13.21
CA ARG A 92 -10.99 -27.18 -13.72
C ARG A 92 -11.22 -26.96 -15.22
N ILE A 93 -10.30 -26.28 -15.91
CA ILE A 93 -10.49 -25.86 -17.32
C ILE A 93 -9.85 -26.85 -18.34
N GLN A 94 -9.13 -27.90 -17.90
CA GLN A 94 -8.38 -28.81 -18.78
C GLN A 94 -8.93 -30.25 -18.85
N THR A 95 -10.26 -30.46 -18.89
CA THR A 95 -10.79 -31.81 -19.14
C THR A 95 -12.07 -31.74 -19.98
N GLY A 96 -11.86 -31.84 -21.29
CA GLY A 96 -12.84 -32.11 -22.35
C GLY A 96 -12.12 -32.82 -23.48
#